data_AF-A0A062IIB1-F1
#
_entry.id   AF-A0A062IIB1-F1
#
_cell.length_a   1.000
_cell.length_b   1.000
_cell.length_c   1.000
_cell.angle_alpha   90.00
_cell.angle_beta   90.00
_cell.angle_gamma   90.00
#
_symmetry.space_group_name_H-M   'P 1'
#
loop_
_entity.id
_entity.type
_entity.pdbx_description
1 polymer ?
#
loop_
_entity_poly.entity_id
_entity_poly.type
_entity_poly.pdbx_seq_one_letter_code
_entity_poly.pdbx_strand_id
1 'polypeptide(L)'
;MQVMSIVGSFGFAGIAGILATPYIGKMADRYSPRIIVLTGSVIAALGFISVFFSSHYLLALIVALVFLDIGGRAGLVGNQLRALALSTEGRSRLNTVFMCAYFIGGAVGTRIGAEISVQYGWTGIAVMGLIVSCFVLMLNVREKNVNKIVNDTV
;
A
#
# COMPACT_ATOMS: atom_id res chain seq x y z
N MET A 1 -5.50 15.54 -32.55
CA MET A 1 -6.42 16.15 -31.54
C MET A 1 -6.82 15.17 -30.41
N GLN A 2 -6.89 13.85 -30.62
CA GLN A 2 -7.30 12.88 -29.58
C GLN A 2 -6.35 12.73 -28.37
N VAL A 3 -5.04 12.91 -28.56
CA VAL A 3 -4.04 12.75 -27.47
C VAL A 3 -4.20 13.83 -26.38
N MET A 4 -4.60 15.04 -26.75
CA MET A 4 -4.78 16.16 -25.81
C MET A 4 -5.96 15.94 -24.85
N SER A 5 -7.05 15.32 -25.32
CA SER A 5 -8.23 15.01 -24.50
C SER A 5 -7.98 13.88 -23.49
N ILE A 6 -7.18 12.89 -23.88
CA ILE A 6 -6.74 11.79 -23.00
C ILE A 6 -5.87 12.35 -21.87
N VAL A 7 -4.86 13.18 -22.21
CA VAL A 7 -3.97 13.83 -21.23
C VAL A 7 -4.74 14.79 -20.31
N GLY A 8 -5.71 15.55 -20.82
CA GLY A 8 -6.57 16.42 -20.01
C GLY A 8 -7.44 15.67 -19.01
N SER A 9 -7.87 14.45 -19.37
CA SER A 9 -8.66 13.57 -18.50
C SER A 9 -7.81 12.96 -17.38
N PHE A 10 -6.54 12.61 -17.66
CA PHE A 10 -5.57 12.21 -16.63
C PHE A 10 -5.29 13.33 -15.61
N GLY A 11 -5.28 14.60 -16.05
CA GLY A 11 -5.16 15.76 -15.15
C GLY A 11 -6.34 15.93 -14.18
N PHE A 12 -7.58 15.77 -14.67
CA PHE A 12 -8.78 15.78 -13.82
C PHE A 12 -8.83 14.59 -12.86
N ALA A 13 -8.34 13.43 -13.29
CA ALA A 13 -8.20 12.26 -12.44
C ALA A 13 -7.23 12.50 -11.27
N GLY A 14 -6.10 13.15 -11.53
CA GLY A 14 -5.16 13.56 -10.48
C GLY A 14 -5.79 14.50 -9.44
N ILE A 15 -6.58 15.48 -9.88
CA ILE A 15 -7.24 16.46 -8.99
C ILE A 15 -8.32 15.80 -8.11
N ALA A 16 -9.12 14.90 -8.68
CA ALA A 16 -10.13 14.15 -7.91
C ALA A 16 -9.48 13.20 -6.88
N GLY A 17 -8.30 12.64 -7.17
CA GLY A 17 -7.52 11.86 -6.21
C GLY A 17 -7.04 12.69 -5.02
N ILE A 18 -6.55 13.91 -5.29
CA ILE A 18 -6.13 14.86 -4.25
C ILE A 18 -7.30 15.25 -3.33
N LEU A 19 -8.51 15.42 -3.87
CA LEU A 19 -9.70 15.80 -3.10
C LEU A 19 -10.24 14.70 -2.16
N ALA A 20 -9.94 13.42 -2.42
CA ALA A 20 -10.35 12.31 -1.54
C ALA A 20 -9.41 12.10 -0.34
N THR A 21 -8.18 12.61 -0.42
CA THR A 21 -7.10 12.52 0.59
C THR A 21 -7.46 12.93 2.03
N PRO A 22 -8.25 13.99 2.31
CA PRO A 22 -8.46 14.44 3.69
C PRO A 22 -9.35 13.53 4.56
N TYR A 23 -10.13 12.62 3.96
CA TYR A 23 -10.95 11.67 4.73
C TYR A 23 -10.13 10.58 5.43
N ILE A 24 -8.89 10.39 4.98
CA ILE A 24 -8.01 9.29 5.38
C ILE A 24 -7.21 9.63 6.63
N GLY A 25 -6.77 10.88 6.76
CA GLY A 25 -6.00 11.34 7.93
C GLY A 25 -6.75 11.09 9.24
N LYS A 26 -8.09 11.22 9.22
CA LYS A 26 -8.94 10.98 10.40
C LYS A 26 -8.98 9.53 10.87
N MET A 27 -8.67 8.55 10.02
CA MET A 27 -8.59 7.15 10.42
C MET A 27 -7.22 6.77 11.01
N ALA A 28 -6.14 7.47 10.66
CA ALA A 28 -4.80 7.15 11.16
C ALA A 28 -4.59 7.53 12.64
N ASP A 29 -5.30 8.56 13.12
CA ASP A 29 -5.10 9.12 14.47
C ASP A 29 -5.69 8.26 15.62
N ARG A 30 -6.44 7.18 15.33
CA ARG A 30 -7.26 6.47 16.33
C ARG A 30 -6.85 5.04 16.67
N TYR A 31 -5.88 4.43 15.98
CA TYR A 31 -5.66 2.98 16.06
C TYR A 31 -4.21 2.55 16.31
N SER A 32 -4.03 1.37 16.91
CA SER A 32 -2.73 0.75 17.18
C SER A 32 -1.92 0.49 15.89
N PRO A 33 -0.57 0.56 15.90
CA PRO A 33 0.28 0.34 14.71
C PRO A 33 -0.04 -0.94 13.93
N ARG A 34 -0.45 -2.00 14.63
CA ARG A 34 -0.88 -3.26 14.02
C ARG A 34 -2.19 -3.12 13.23
N ILE A 35 -3.17 -2.43 13.81
CA ILE A 35 -4.46 -2.20 13.16
C ILE A 35 -4.24 -1.33 11.92
N ILE A 36 -3.33 -0.35 12.01
CA ILE A 36 -2.94 0.51 10.88
C ILE A 36 -2.37 -0.31 9.71
N VAL A 37 -1.46 -1.27 9.96
CA VAL A 37 -0.92 -2.13 8.88
C VAL A 37 -2.02 -3.02 8.28
N LEU A 38 -2.91 -3.57 9.11
CA LEU A 38 -3.95 -4.48 8.65
C LEU A 38 -5.01 -3.75 7.81
N THR A 39 -5.51 -2.61 8.30
CA THR A 39 -6.46 -1.77 7.53
C THR A 39 -5.80 -1.23 6.27
N GLY A 40 -4.55 -0.79 6.35
CA GLY A 40 -3.76 -0.35 5.19
C GLY A 40 -3.63 -1.43 4.12
N SER A 41 -3.38 -2.68 4.51
CA SER A 41 -3.27 -3.82 3.59
C SER A 41 -4.60 -4.15 2.91
N VAL A 42 -5.73 -4.06 3.64
CA VAL A 42 -7.07 -4.24 3.06
C VAL A 42 -7.37 -3.12 2.07
N ILE A 43 -7.06 -1.87 2.41
CA ILE A 43 -7.27 -0.72 1.52
C ILE A 43 -6.40 -0.85 0.26
N ALA A 44 -5.15 -1.28 0.40
CA ALA A 44 -4.27 -1.56 -0.74
C ALA A 44 -4.86 -2.65 -1.66
N ALA A 45 -5.40 -3.73 -1.10
CA ALA A 45 -6.06 -4.79 -1.88
C ALA A 45 -7.27 -4.25 -2.66
N LEU A 46 -8.12 -3.43 -2.03
CA LEU A 46 -9.23 -2.75 -2.70
C LEU A 46 -8.74 -1.78 -3.80
N GLY A 47 -7.59 -1.13 -3.57
CA GLY A 47 -6.92 -0.31 -4.57
C GLY A 47 -6.53 -1.11 -5.80
N PHE A 48 -5.89 -2.26 -5.63
CA PHE A 48 -5.53 -3.14 -6.76
C PHE A 48 -6.73 -3.77 -7.47
N ILE A 49 -7.83 -4.06 -6.76
CA ILE A 49 -9.11 -4.44 -7.40
C ILE A 49 -9.61 -3.29 -8.28
N SER A 50 -9.49 -2.04 -7.82
CA SER A 50 -9.89 -0.87 -8.60
C SER A 50 -8.98 -0.66 -9.82
N VAL A 51 -7.68 -1.00 -9.73
CA VAL A 51 -6.76 -1.00 -10.89
C VAL A 51 -7.25 -1.95 -11.99
N PHE A 52 -7.82 -3.10 -11.64
CA PHE A 52 -8.35 -4.06 -12.62
C PHE A 52 -9.46 -3.46 -13.50
N PHE A 53 -10.34 -2.64 -12.93
CA PHE A 53 -11.42 -1.96 -13.66
C PHE A 53 -11.00 -0.63 -14.31
N SER A 54 -9.76 -0.17 -14.05
CA SER A 54 -9.28 1.13 -14.53
C SER A 54 -9.15 1.22 -16.05
N SER A 55 -9.03 0.08 -16.75
CA SER A 55 -8.97 0.03 -18.21
C SER A 55 -10.26 0.51 -18.88
N HIS A 56 -11.39 0.51 -18.16
CA HIS A 56 -12.70 0.94 -18.67
C HIS A 56 -13.22 2.23 -18.02
N TYR A 57 -12.80 2.52 -16.78
CA TYR A 57 -13.34 3.63 -16.01
C TYR A 57 -12.22 4.49 -15.40
N LEU A 58 -12.13 5.74 -15.84
CA LEU A 58 -11.20 6.73 -15.27
C LEU A 58 -11.40 6.91 -13.76
N LEU A 59 -12.66 6.88 -13.29
CA LEU A 59 -12.99 6.92 -11.86
C LEU A 59 -12.36 5.78 -11.07
N ALA A 60 -12.27 4.57 -11.64
CA ALA A 60 -11.64 3.43 -10.97
C ALA A 60 -10.12 3.63 -10.82
N LEU A 61 -9.46 4.31 -11.77
CA LEU A 61 -8.05 4.68 -11.66
C LEU A 61 -7.81 5.68 -10.51
N ILE A 62 -8.71 6.65 -10.35
CA ILE A 62 -8.65 7.66 -9.28
C ILE A 62 -8.79 7.00 -7.91
N VAL A 63 -9.81 6.15 -7.76
CA VAL A 63 -10.05 5.39 -6.52
C VAL A 63 -8.85 4.50 -6.21
N ALA A 64 -8.30 3.82 -7.22
CA ALA A 64 -7.10 3.00 -7.05
C ALA A 64 -5.91 3.81 -6.53
N LEU A 65 -5.62 4.98 -7.13
CA LEU A 65 -4.51 5.84 -6.72
C LEU A 65 -4.62 6.24 -5.25
N VAL A 66 -5.81 6.68 -4.85
CA VAL A 66 -6.09 7.08 -3.47
C VAL A 66 -5.90 5.90 -2.53
N PHE A 67 -6.50 4.74 -2.85
CA PHE A 67 -6.43 3.55 -2.01
C PHE A 67 -5.00 3.03 -1.85
N LEU A 68 -4.21 3.05 -2.91
CA LEU A 68 -2.83 2.62 -2.88
C LEU A 68 -1.93 3.59 -2.08
N ASP A 69 -2.13 4.91 -2.16
CA ASP A 69 -1.38 5.87 -1.33
C ASP A 69 -1.70 5.68 0.16
N ILE A 70 -2.98 5.52 0.51
CA ILE A 70 -3.39 5.23 1.90
C ILE A 70 -2.75 3.95 2.40
N GLY A 71 -2.91 2.86 1.65
CA GLY A 71 -2.43 1.55 2.06
C GLY A 71 -0.92 1.52 2.19
N GLY A 72 -0.22 2.15 1.26
CA GLY A 72 1.24 2.30 1.27
C GLY A 72 1.74 3.08 2.49
N ARG A 73 1.15 4.24 2.78
CA ARG A 73 1.54 5.07 3.94
C ARG A 73 1.21 4.41 5.27
N ALA A 74 0.03 3.79 5.38
CA ALA A 74 -0.37 3.05 6.56
C ALA A 74 0.60 1.88 6.85
N GLY A 75 0.97 1.12 5.81
CA GLY A 75 1.97 0.07 5.91
C GLY A 75 3.35 0.59 6.32
N LEU A 76 3.81 1.69 5.70
CA LEU A 76 5.08 2.33 6.03
C LEU A 76 5.12 2.76 7.51
N VAL A 77 4.16 3.58 7.94
CA VAL A 77 4.10 4.13 9.31
C VAL A 77 3.95 3.00 10.32
N GLY A 78 3.04 2.05 10.08
CA GLY A 78 2.81 0.95 11.00
C GLY A 78 4.03 0.03 11.14
N ASN A 79 4.69 -0.33 10.04
CA ASN A 79 5.89 -1.16 10.08
C ASN A 79 7.10 -0.41 10.64
N GLN A 80 7.23 0.89 10.38
CA GLN A 80 8.29 1.73 10.93
C GLN A 80 8.14 1.86 12.45
N LEU A 81 6.92 2.07 12.97
CA LEU A 81 6.64 2.09 14.41
C LEU A 81 6.99 0.74 15.07
N ARG A 82 6.69 -0.38 14.42
CA ARG A 82 7.06 -1.72 14.92
C ARG A 82 8.57 -1.94 14.91
N ALA A 83 9.27 -1.54 13.84
CA ALA A 83 10.71 -1.67 13.73
C ALA A 83 11.45 -0.82 14.77
N LEU A 84 11.00 0.42 15.00
CA LEU A 84 11.59 1.34 15.97
C LEU A 84 11.26 1.00 17.43
N ALA A 85 10.24 0.18 17.68
CA ALA A 85 9.93 -0.32 19.02
C ALA A 85 10.95 -1.36 19.52
N LEU A 86 11.79 -1.92 18.63
CA LEU A 86 12.74 -2.98 18.97
C LEU A 86 13.94 -2.48 19.80
N SER A 87 14.38 -1.24 19.62
CA SER A 87 15.37 -0.61 20.50
C SER A 87 15.22 0.91 20.54
N THR A 88 15.24 1.47 21.76
CA THR A 88 15.11 2.91 22.00
C THR A 88 16.46 3.63 21.88
N GLU A 89 17.56 2.99 22.26
CA GLU A 89 18.93 3.54 22.13
C GLU A 89 19.40 3.66 20.67
N GLY A 90 18.92 2.77 19.79
CA GLY A 90 19.39 2.63 18.41
C GLY A 90 18.46 3.17 17.34
N ARG A 91 17.48 4.02 17.68
CA ARG A 91 16.39 4.44 16.76
C ARG A 91 16.89 4.96 15.40
N SER A 92 17.95 5.77 15.40
CA SER A 92 18.53 6.30 14.16
C SER A 92 19.05 5.18 13.25
N ARG A 93 19.79 4.21 13.81
CA ARG A 93 20.34 3.05 13.06
C ARG A 93 19.22 2.16 12.51
N LEU A 94 18.22 1.87 13.34
CA LEU A 94 17.06 1.07 12.92
C LEU A 94 16.26 1.75 11.82
N ASN A 95 16.07 3.08 11.91
CA ASN A 95 15.41 3.84 10.86
C ASN A 95 16.18 3.78 9.54
N THR A 96 17.50 3.92 9.57
CA THR A 96 18.33 3.80 8.35
C THR A 96 18.21 2.41 7.74
N VAL A 97 18.34 1.34 8.53
CA VAL A 97 18.20 -0.04 8.03
C VAL A 97 16.80 -0.26 7.44
N PHE A 98 15.77 0.23 8.11
CA PHE A 98 14.38 0.15 7.62
C PHE A 98 14.21 0.87 6.29
N MET A 99 14.72 2.10 6.16
CA MET A 99 14.62 2.87 4.91
C MET A 99 15.46 2.24 3.78
N CYS A 100 16.63 1.67 4.08
CA CYS A 100 17.41 0.92 3.09
C CYS A 100 16.62 -0.27 2.57
N ALA A 101 16.02 -1.08 3.46
CA ALA A 101 15.17 -2.20 3.05
C ALA A 101 13.96 -1.74 2.23
N TYR A 102 13.33 -0.61 2.62
CA TYR A 102 12.22 -0.01 1.89
C TYR A 102 12.61 0.39 0.46
N PHE A 103 13.75 1.07 0.27
CA PHE A 103 14.22 1.46 -1.06
C PHE A 103 14.62 0.27 -1.93
N ILE A 104 15.26 -0.75 -1.35
CA ILE A 104 15.59 -1.99 -2.09
C ILE A 104 14.31 -2.67 -2.56
N GLY A 105 13.32 -2.81 -1.66
CA GLY A 105 12.01 -3.35 -2.01
C GLY A 105 11.31 -2.52 -3.09
N GLY A 106 11.38 -1.19 -2.99
CA GLY A 106 10.88 -0.27 -4.01
C GLY A 106 11.54 -0.48 -5.38
N ALA A 107 12.87 -0.55 -5.43
CA ALA A 107 13.61 -0.75 -6.68
C ALA A 107 13.28 -2.09 -7.35
N VAL A 108 13.24 -3.18 -6.58
CA VAL A 108 12.86 -4.52 -7.07
C VAL A 108 11.42 -4.52 -7.54
N GLY A 109 10.51 -3.92 -6.76
CA GLY A 109 9.10 -3.78 -7.10
C GLY A 109 8.87 -2.99 -8.39
N THR A 110 9.59 -1.88 -8.59
CA THR A 110 9.53 -1.09 -9.83
C THR A 110 10.03 -1.89 -11.03
N ARG A 111 11.11 -2.66 -10.88
CA ARG A 111 11.63 -3.49 -11.98
C ARG A 111 10.62 -4.55 -12.40
N ILE A 112 10.09 -5.30 -11.43
CA ILE A 112 9.08 -6.35 -11.68
C ILE A 112 7.80 -5.73 -12.24
N GLY A 113 7.33 -4.62 -11.66
CA GLY A 113 6.15 -3.91 -12.12
C GLY A 113 6.28 -3.39 -13.55
N ALA A 114 7.47 -2.91 -13.94
CA ALA A 114 7.75 -2.47 -15.30
C ALA A 114 7.77 -3.63 -16.31
N GLU A 115 8.29 -4.81 -15.93
CA GLU A 115 8.23 -5.99 -16.81
C GLU A 115 6.79 -6.50 -16.99
N ILE A 116 6.03 -6.58 -15.89
CA ILE A 116 4.64 -7.01 -15.91
C ILE A 116 3.76 -6.03 -16.69
N SER A 117 3.99 -4.73 -16.57
CA SER A 117 3.21 -3.72 -17.30
C SER A 117 3.39 -3.82 -18.81
N VAL A 118 4.59 -4.15 -19.28
CA VAL A 118 4.87 -4.34 -20.72
C VAL A 118 4.21 -5.60 -21.27
N GLN A 119 4.24 -6.71 -20.52
CA GLN A 119 3.74 -8.00 -21.01
C GLN A 119 2.23 -8.20 -20.80
N TYR A 120 1.70 -7.74 -19.66
CA TYR A 120 0.34 -8.04 -19.19
C TYR A 120 -0.50 -6.79 -18.93
N GLY A 121 0.05 -5.60 -19.19
CA GLY A 121 -0.66 -4.34 -19.03
C GLY A 121 -1.15 -4.08 -17.60
N TRP A 122 -2.24 -3.31 -17.50
CA TRP A 122 -2.87 -2.94 -16.23
C TRP A 122 -3.39 -4.15 -15.44
N THR A 123 -3.87 -5.18 -16.14
CA THR A 123 -4.38 -6.40 -15.54
C THR A 123 -3.29 -7.17 -14.79
N GLY A 124 -2.09 -7.28 -15.38
CA GLY A 124 -0.95 -7.92 -14.70
C GLY A 124 -0.54 -7.18 -13.43
N ILE A 125 -0.52 -5.84 -13.47
CA ILE A 125 -0.20 -5.01 -12.30
C ILE A 125 -1.24 -5.23 -11.18
N ALA A 126 -2.53 -5.26 -11.53
CA ALA A 126 -3.61 -5.48 -10.58
C ALA A 126 -3.50 -6.85 -9.89
N VAL A 127 -3.28 -7.92 -10.67
CA VAL A 127 -3.14 -9.29 -10.14
C VAL A 127 -1.91 -9.40 -9.24
N MET A 128 -0.76 -8.88 -9.68
CA MET A 128 0.47 -8.92 -8.88
C MET A 128 0.30 -8.16 -7.55
N GLY A 129 -0.28 -6.96 -7.61
CA GLY A 129 -0.54 -6.16 -6.42
C GLY A 129 -1.52 -6.83 -5.46
N LEU A 130 -2.54 -7.52 -5.98
CA LEU A 130 -3.45 -8.33 -5.18
C LEU A 130 -2.75 -9.51 -4.49
N ILE A 131 -1.89 -10.24 -5.21
CA ILE A 131 -1.12 -11.35 -4.65
C ILE A 131 -0.24 -10.87 -3.50
N VAL A 132 0.49 -9.76 -3.71
CA VAL A 132 1.35 -9.17 -2.67
C VAL A 132 0.52 -8.68 -1.48
N SER A 133 -0.62 -8.02 -1.73
CA SER A 133 -1.50 -7.54 -0.65
C SER A 133 -2.08 -8.69 0.17
N CYS A 134 -2.52 -9.76 -0.48
CA CYS A 134 -2.98 -10.98 0.17
C CYS A 134 -1.87 -11.67 0.97
N PHE A 135 -0.65 -11.70 0.43
CA PHE A 135 0.51 -12.26 1.13
C PHE A 135 0.80 -11.48 2.43
N VAL A 136 0.78 -10.15 2.37
CA VAL A 136 0.94 -9.28 3.56
C VAL A 136 -0.18 -9.50 4.57
N LEU A 137 -1.44 -9.63 4.13
CA LEU A 137 -2.56 -9.95 5.00
C LEU A 137 -2.37 -11.30 5.70
N MET A 138 -1.94 -12.33 4.97
CA MET A 138 -1.68 -13.65 5.52
C MET A 138 -0.59 -13.62 6.60
N LEU A 139 0.51 -12.88 6.37
CA LEU A 139 1.57 -12.70 7.36
C LEU A 139 1.07 -11.99 8.64
N ASN A 140 0.29 -10.92 8.47
CA ASN A 140 -0.28 -10.16 9.60
C ASN A 140 -1.27 -10.98 10.44
N VAL A 141 -2.04 -11.87 9.80
CA VAL A 141 -2.93 -12.81 10.48
C VAL A 141 -2.13 -13.89 11.21
N ARG A 142 -1.03 -14.39 10.63
CA ARG A 142 -0.19 -15.43 11.26
C ARG A 142 0.49 -14.92 12.54
N GLU A 143 0.96 -13.68 12.55
CA GLU A 143 1.45 -13.03 13.78
C GLU A 143 0.37 -12.89 14.88
N LYS A 144 -0.93 -12.93 14.54
CA LYS A 144 -2.02 -12.87 15.53
C LYS A 144 -2.11 -14.17 16.30
N ASN A 145 -2.00 -15.28 15.58
CA ASN A 145 -2.10 -16.60 16.17
C ASN A 145 -0.88 -16.90 17.05
N VAL A 146 0.32 -16.47 16.66
CA VAL A 146 1.54 -16.67 17.48
C VAL A 146 1.46 -15.91 18.80
N ASN A 147 1.12 -14.61 18.79
CA ASN A 147 0.99 -13.86 20.03
C ASN A 147 -0.18 -14.33 20.92
N LYS A 148 -1.25 -14.85 20.31
CA LYS A 148 -2.37 -15.43 21.08
C LYS A 148 -1.96 -16.73 21.77
N ILE A 149 -1.25 -17.61 21.08
CA ILE A 149 -0.73 -18.87 21.65
C ILE A 149 0.24 -18.58 22.81
N VAL A 150 1.14 -17.61 22.66
CA VAL A 150 2.10 -17.25 23.72
C VAL A 150 1.41 -16.63 24.95
N ASN A 151 0.41 -15.77 24.75
CA ASN A 151 -0.35 -15.19 25.86
C ASN A 151 -1.32 -16.17 26.53
N ASP A 152 -1.75 -17.24 25.86
CA ASP A 152 -2.58 -18.29 26.46
C ASP A 152 -1.73 -19.34 27.23
N THR A 153 -0.39 -19.32 27.05
CA THR A 153 0.56 -20.22 27.73
C THR A 153 1.29 -19.59 28.93
N VAL A 154 1.08 -18.30 29.22
CA VAL A 154 1.63 -17.56 30.37
C VAL A 154 0.49 -17.15 31.29
#